data_AF-A0A3C0IFS6-F1
#
_entry.id   AF-A0A3C0IFS6-F1
#
_cell.length_a   1.000
_cell.length_b   1.000
_cell.length_c   1.000
_cell.angle_alpha   90.00
_cell.angle_beta   90.00
_cell.angle_gamma   90.00
#
_symmetry.space_group_name_H-M   'P 1'
#
loop_
_entity.id
_entity.type
_entity.pdbx_description
1 polymer ?
#
loop_
_entity_poly.entity_id
_entity_poly.type
_entity_poly.pdbx_seq_one_letter_code
_entity_poly.pdbx_strand_id
1 'polypeptide(L)' 'NPVTRVNLQSWVDQEIFPQFVQAGLRKYAIIVSQEMVAQLSIEQTMEESQASNFQVRYFDDSEEAMRWLIA' A
#
# COMPACT_ATOMS: atom_id res chain seq x y z
N ASN A 1 -2.73 -4.25 -21.34
CA ASN A 1 -1.89 -3.39 -22.21
C ASN A 1 -0.82 -2.74 -21.32
N PRO A 2 0.46 -3.06 -21.48
CA PRO A 2 1.53 -2.61 -20.58
C PRO A 2 1.67 -1.08 -20.50
N VAL A 3 1.30 -0.35 -21.55
CA VAL A 3 1.38 1.12 -21.61
C VAL A 3 0.41 1.80 -20.62
N THR A 4 -0.75 1.20 -20.36
CA THR A 4 -1.76 1.74 -19.45
C THR A 4 -1.35 1.65 -17.99
N ARG A 5 -0.60 0.60 -17.61
CA ARG A 5 -0.14 0.38 -16.22
C ARG A 5 0.94 1.37 -15.82
N VAL A 6 1.91 1.60 -16.71
CA VAL A 6 3.00 2.57 -16.46
C VAL A 6 2.45 3.98 -16.29
N ASN A 7 1.50 4.38 -17.14
CA ASN A 7 0.89 5.70 -17.04
C ASN A 7 0.12 5.88 -15.72
N LEU A 8 -0.60 4.86 -15.27
CA LEU A 8 -1.33 4.89 -14.00
C LEU A 8 -0.38 4.98 -12.80
N GLN A 9 0.69 4.18 -12.77
CA GLN A 9 1.71 4.25 -11.70
C GLN A 9 2.35 5.64 -11.64
N SER A 10 2.80 6.17 -12.77
CA SER A 10 3.41 7.51 -12.82
C SER A 10 2.45 8.60 -12.37
N TRP A 11 1.15 8.49 -12.70
CA TRP A 11 0.15 9.44 -12.23
C TRP A 11 -0.08 9.35 -10.72
N VAL A 12 -0.17 8.13 -10.17
CA VAL A 12 -0.29 7.93 -8.72
C VAL A 12 0.92 8.49 -7.98
N ASP A 13 2.13 8.27 -8.51
CA ASP A 13 3.39 8.75 -7.92
C ASP A 13 3.55 10.27 -7.96
N GLN A 14 3.08 10.91 -9.03
CA GLN A 14 3.29 12.35 -9.23
C GLN A 14 2.14 13.21 -8.69
N GLU A 15 0.91 12.70 -8.69
CA GLU A 15 -0.26 13.49 -8.34
C GLU A 15 -0.87 13.08 -7.00
N ILE A 16 -0.90 11.79 -6.67
CA ILE A 16 -1.65 11.28 -5.51
C ILE A 16 -0.76 11.15 -4.28
N PHE A 17 0.37 10.45 -4.38
CA PHE A 17 1.27 10.26 -3.23
C PHE A 17 1.79 11.56 -2.61
N PRO A 18 2.14 12.62 -3.38
CA PRO A 18 2.57 13.88 -2.78
C PRO A 18 1.48 14.51 -1.90
N GLN A 19 0.21 14.40 -2.27
CA GLN A 19 -0.91 14.91 -1.45
C GLN A 19 -1.02 14.13 -0.14
N PHE A 20 -0.83 12.81 -0.17
CA PHE A 20 -0.83 11.98 1.04
C PHE A 20 0.35 12.30 1.97
N VAL A 21 1.55 12.54 1.42
CA VAL A 21 2.71 12.96 2.22
C VAL A 21 2.42 14.30 2.90
N GLN A 22 1.91 15.27 2.15
CA GLN A 22 1.57 16.61 2.66
C GLN A 22 0.47 16.58 3.72
N ALA A 23 -0.52 15.69 3.58
CA ALA A 23 -1.57 15.46 4.56
C ALA A 23 -1.07 14.75 5.84
N GLY A 24 0.20 14.33 5.88
CA GLY A 24 0.78 13.67 7.03
C GLY A 24 0.46 12.18 7.12
N LEU A 25 0.00 11.55 6.03
CA LEU A 25 -0.24 10.11 6.00
C LEU A 25 1.08 9.36 6.25
N ARG A 26 1.02 8.30 7.05
CA ARG A 26 2.18 7.46 7.42
C ARG A 26 1.90 5.98 7.25
N LYS A 27 0.65 5.57 7.44
CA LYS A 27 0.19 4.19 7.39
C LYS A 27 -1.11 4.12 6.63
N TYR A 28 -1.29 3.09 5.81
CA TYR A 28 -2.61 2.69 5.31
C TYR A 28 -2.74 1.18 5.29
N ALA A 29 -3.91 0.70 5.69
CA ALA A 29 -4.24 -0.73 5.78
C ALA A 29 -5.26 -1.07 4.68
N ILE A 30 -5.04 -2.18 3.98
CA ILE A 30 -5.92 -2.64 2.90
C ILE A 30 -6.48 -4.01 3.29
N ILE A 31 -7.81 -4.11 3.34
CA ILE A 31 -8.49 -5.38 3.60
C ILE A 31 -8.74 -6.08 2.27
N VAL A 32 -8.25 -7.31 2.14
CA VAL A 32 -8.36 -8.15 0.94
C VAL A 32 -8.80 -9.56 1.34
N SER A 33 -9.05 -10.44 0.36
CA SER A 33 -9.34 -11.84 0.69
C SER A 33 -8.10 -12.52 1.27
N GLN A 34 -8.31 -13.56 2.09
CA GLN A 34 -7.23 -14.34 2.69
C GLN A 34 -6.24 -14.89 1.66
N GLU A 35 -6.73 -15.35 0.51
CA GLU A 35 -5.88 -15.81 -0.60
C GLU A 35 -4.95 -14.70 -1.12
N MET A 36 -5.47 -13.46 -1.20
CA MET A 36 -4.70 -12.30 -1.66
C MET A 36 -3.69 -11.83 -0.61
N VAL A 37 -3.98 -11.95 0.69
CA VAL A 37 -3.03 -11.58 1.75
C VAL A 37 -1.71 -12.33 1.60
N ALA A 38 -1.76 -13.65 1.36
CA ALA A 38 -0.55 -14.46 1.22
C ALA A 38 0.30 -14.05 0.01
N GLN A 39 -0.34 -13.77 -1.13
CA GLN A 39 0.35 -13.34 -2.34
C GLN A 39 0.96 -11.94 -2.17
N LEU A 40 0.18 -10.99 -1.66
CA LEU A 40 0.59 -9.60 -1.54
C LEU A 40 1.61 -9.36 -0.43
N SER A 41 1.64 -10.20 0.60
CA SER A 41 2.66 -10.11 1.67
C SER A 41 4.08 -10.38 1.14
N ILE A 42 4.21 -11.26 0.16
CA ILE A 42 5.49 -11.56 -0.50
C ILE A 42 5.91 -10.35 -1.35
N GLU A 43 4.99 -9.83 -2.17
CA GLU A 43 5.22 -8.64 -2.99
C GLU A 43 5.61 -7.43 -2.11
N GLN A 44 4.88 -7.19 -1.02
CA GLN A 44 5.16 -6.14 -0.05
C GLN A 44 6.57 -6.28 0.55
N THR A 45 6.99 -7.49 0.94
CA THR A 45 8.34 -7.72 1.50
C THR A 45 9.44 -7.40 0.47
N MET A 46 9.18 -7.70 -0.81
CA MET A 46 10.12 -7.38 -1.90
C MET A 46 10.15 -5.87 -2.20
N GLU A 47 9.01 -5.19 -2.13
CA GLU A 47 8.86 -3.75 -2.41
C GLU A 47 9.30 -2.85 -1.26
N GLU A 48 9.14 -3.25 0.01
CA GLU A 48 9.62 -2.51 1.19
C GLU A 48 11.14 -2.31 1.20
N SER A 49 11.90 -3.15 0.48
CA SER A 49 13.33 -2.94 0.26
C SER A 49 13.64 -1.67 -0.55
N GLN A 50 12.64 -1.09 -1.21
CA GLN A 50 12.70 0.17 -1.96
C GLN A 50 11.92 1.28 -1.24
N ALA A 51 12.39 1.66 -0.05
CA ALA A 51 12.23 2.97 0.59
C ALA A 51 10.93 3.77 0.27
N SER A 52 9.76 3.20 0.55
CA SER A 52 8.51 3.96 0.62
C SER A 52 8.44 4.71 1.95
N ASN A 53 8.10 6.00 1.90
CA ASN A 53 7.84 6.82 3.11
C ASN A 53 6.52 6.44 3.82
N PHE A 54 5.77 5.47 3.29
CA PHE A 54 4.51 4.97 3.82
C PHE A 54 4.61 3.50 4.18
N GLN A 55 4.03 3.14 5.33
CA GLN A 55 3.80 1.76 5.68
C GLN A 55 2.46 1.32 5.09
N VAL A 56 2.51 0.28 4.30
CA VAL A 56 1.34 -0.38 3.72
C VAL A 56 1.23 -1.72 4.39
N ARG A 57 0.03 -2.22 4.66
CA ARG A 57 -0.13 -3.63 5.00
C ARG A 57 -1.48 -4.17 4.56
N TYR A 58 -1.45 -5.41 4.08
CA TYR A 58 -2.64 -6.16 3.69
C TYR A 58 -3.12 -7.03 4.84
N PHE A 59 -4.44 -7.10 5.03
CA PHE A 59 -5.08 -7.90 6.07
C PHE A 59 -6.30 -8.63 5.50
N ASP A 60 -6.66 -9.75 6.09
CA ASP A 60 -7.94 -10.43 5.89
C ASP A 60 -8.92 -10.16 7.05
N ASP A 61 -8.42 -9.67 8.18
CA ASP A 61 -9.20 -9.26 9.34
C ASP A 61 -9.21 -7.74 9.55
N SER A 62 -10.41 -7.17 9.61
CA SER A 62 -10.60 -5.72 9.78
C SER A 62 -10.18 -5.20 11.15
N GLU A 63 -10.28 -6.02 12.21
CA GLU A 63 -9.87 -5.59 13.54
C GLU A 63 -8.36 -5.55 13.67
N GLU A 64 -7.65 -6.53 13.11
CA GLU A 64 -6.20 -6.56 13.04
C GLU A 64 -5.67 -5.38 12.23
N ALA A 65 -6.30 -5.09 11.09
CA ALA A 65 -5.99 -3.91 10.29
C ALA A 65 -6.09 -2.62 11.11
N MET A 66 -7.17 -2.46 11.86
CA MET A 66 -7.38 -1.27 12.70
C MET A 66 -6.35 -1.20 13.84
N ARG A 67 -6.11 -2.31 14.55
CA ARG A 67 -5.12 -2.38 15.64
C ARG A 67 -3.73 -1.97 15.13
N TRP A 68 -3.33 -2.43 13.95
CA TRP A 68 -2.07 -2.03 13.35
C TRP A 68 -2.07 -0.58 12.88
N LEU A 69 -3.18 -0.08 12.33
CA LEU A 69 -3.27 1.29 11.79
C LEU A 69 -3.09 2.36 12.88
N ILE A 70 -3.61 2.12 14.09
CA ILE A 70 -3.58 3.07 15.21
C ILE A 70 -2.39 2.88 16.16
N ALA A 71 -1.61 1.80 16.01
CA ALA A 71 -0.40 1.54 16.77
C ALA A 71 0.79 2.36 16.27
#